data_AF-A0A662W6I2-F1
#
_entry.id   AF-A0A662W6I2-F1
#
_cell.length_a   1.000
_cell.length_b   1.000
_cell.length_c   1.000
_cell.angle_alpha   90.00
_cell.angle_beta   90.00
_cell.angle_gamma   90.00
#
_symmetry.space_group_name_H-M   'P 1'
#
loop_
_entity.id
_entity.type
_entity.pdbx_description
1 polymer ?
#
loop_
_entity_poly.entity_id
_entity_poly.type
_entity_poly.pdbx_seq_one_letter_code
_entity_poly.pdbx_strand_id
1 'polypeptide(L)'
;MELEAEVEEVDYKKDIIKTFLPLLFGIIAGLISFLISGSMRSRDPMGIIVLVIFIYLNKFLMPRFGIELQSKDWAGIAFMTFTTWYITWTLFLNL
;
A
#
# COMPACT_ATOMS: atom_id res chain seq x y z
N MET A 1 17.74 -23.06 -20.15
CA MET A 1 18.77 -22.41 -19.32
C MET A 1 18.69 -20.89 -19.39
N GLU A 2 19.05 -20.21 -20.49
CA GLU A 2 18.97 -18.73 -20.55
C GLU A 2 17.53 -18.19 -20.46
N LEU A 3 16.58 -18.82 -21.16
CA LEU A 3 15.16 -18.45 -21.11
C LEU A 3 14.52 -18.67 -19.72
N GLU A 4 14.98 -19.67 -18.97
CA GLU A 4 14.46 -19.98 -17.63
C GLU A 4 14.94 -18.93 -16.62
N ALA A 5 16.20 -18.49 -16.72
CA ALA A 5 16.76 -17.43 -15.89
C ALA A 5 16.06 -16.08 -16.13
N GLU A 6 15.72 -15.76 -17.38
CA GLU A 6 15.00 -14.53 -17.72
C GLU A 6 13.57 -14.51 -17.15
N VAL A 7 12.84 -15.63 -17.24
CA VAL A 7 11.50 -15.76 -16.66
C VAL A 7 11.53 -15.63 -15.13
N GLU A 8 12.51 -16.26 -14.47
CA GLU A 8 12.70 -16.17 -13.02
C GLU A 8 12.99 -14.73 -12.56
N GLU A 9 13.84 -13.99 -13.28
CA GLU A 9 14.14 -12.59 -12.96
C GLU A 9 12.91 -11.68 -13.06
N VAL A 10 12.05 -11.90 -14.06
CA VAL A 10 10.80 -11.14 -14.25
C VAL A 10 9.80 -11.44 -13.11
N ASP A 11 9.67 -12.70 -12.70
CA ASP A 11 8.76 -13.08 -11.61
C ASP A 11 9.23 -12.49 -10.27
N TYR A 12 10.53 -12.59 -9.98
CA TYR A 12 11.14 -12.00 -8.80
C TYR A 12 10.89 -10.49 -8.69
N LYS A 13 11.05 -9.74 -9.80
CA LYS A 13 10.75 -8.31 -9.84
C LYS A 13 9.29 -8.00 -9.52
N LYS A 14 8.35 -8.81 -10.02
CA LYS A 14 6.92 -8.64 -9.76
C LYS A 14 6.59 -8.84 -8.29
N ASP A 15 7.20 -9.82 -7.64
CA ASP A 15 6.98 -10.09 -6.22
C ASP A 15 7.53 -8.99 -5.31
N ILE A 16 8.68 -8.39 -5.66
CA ILE A 16 9.18 -7.18 -5.00
C ILE A 16 8.14 -6.07 -5.10
N ILE A 17 7.62 -5.80 -6.31
CA ILE A 17 6.64 -4.72 -6.52
C ILE A 17 5.34 -4.98 -5.75
N LYS A 18 4.84 -6.22 -5.72
CA LYS A 18 3.66 -6.63 -4.94
C LYS A 18 3.78 -6.32 -3.45
N THR A 19 4.99 -6.28 -2.92
CA THR A 19 5.28 -5.97 -1.51
C THR A 19 5.60 -4.49 -1.31
N PHE A 20 6.41 -3.92 -2.20
CA PHE A 20 6.92 -2.55 -2.07
C PHE A 20 5.84 -1.49 -2.29
N LEU A 21 4.97 -1.67 -3.29
CA LEU A 21 3.91 -0.69 -3.60
C LEU A 21 2.93 -0.49 -2.43
N PRO A 22 2.37 -1.57 -1.83
CA PRO A 22 1.46 -1.43 -0.69
C PRO A 22 2.09 -0.75 0.52
N LEU A 23 3.36 -1.07 0.82
CA LEU A 23 4.10 -0.45 1.91
C LEU A 23 4.28 1.06 1.67
N LEU A 24 4.77 1.45 0.48
CA LEU A 24 4.97 2.84 0.11
C LEU A 24 3.65 3.63 0.17
N PHE A 25 2.58 3.05 -0.37
CA PHE A 25 1.25 3.64 -0.32
C PHE A 25 0.70 3.76 1.10
N GLY A 26 0.99 2.80 1.98
CA GLY A 26 0.65 2.90 3.39
C GLY A 26 1.31 4.11 4.06
N ILE A 27 2.60 4.36 3.82
CA ILE A 27 3.31 5.54 4.36
C ILE A 27 2.65 6.83 3.88
N ILE A 28 2.43 6.95 2.57
CA ILE A 28 1.83 8.16 1.97
C ILE A 28 0.42 8.37 2.52
N ALA A 29 -0.38 7.30 2.63
CA ALA A 29 -1.72 7.38 3.21
C ALA A 29 -1.68 7.85 4.67
N GLY A 30 -0.72 7.36 5.47
CA GLY A 30 -0.58 7.72 6.88
C GLY A 30 -0.21 9.19 7.07
N LEU A 31 0.72 9.69 6.24
CA LEU A 31 1.09 11.10 6.15
C LEU A 31 -0.11 11.98 5.78
N ILE A 32 -0.84 11.64 4.71
CA ILE A 32 -2.02 12.40 4.28
C ILE A 32 -3.10 12.39 5.37
N SER A 33 -3.32 11.25 6.02
CA SER A 33 -4.28 11.13 7.11
C SER A 33 -3.91 12.05 8.27
N PHE A 34 -2.62 12.14 8.63
CA PHE A 34 -2.13 13.06 9.65
C PHE A 34 -2.36 14.52 9.27
N LEU A 35 -2.02 14.91 8.04
CA LEU A 35 -2.19 16.29 7.55
C LEU A 35 -3.66 16.73 7.57
N ILE A 36 -4.58 15.84 7.22
CA ILE A 36 -6.03 16.12 7.25
C ILE A 36 -6.54 16.19 8.70
N SER A 37 -6.11 15.25 9.56
CA SER A 37 -6.50 15.21 10.97
C SER A 37 -5.94 16.36 11.83
N GLY A 38 -4.86 17.02 11.41
CA GLY A 38 -4.22 18.10 12.17
C GLY A 38 -5.11 19.32 12.47
N SER A 39 -6.20 19.50 11.72
CA SER A 39 -7.16 20.60 11.94
C SER A 39 -8.31 20.25 12.90
N MET A 40 -8.58 18.96 13.13
CA MET A 40 -9.72 18.47 13.92
C MET A 40 -9.29 17.28 14.78
N ARG A 41 -9.02 17.53 16.06
CA ARG A 41 -8.63 16.49 17.04
C ARG A 41 -9.77 15.54 17.43
N SER A 42 -10.94 15.71 16.80
CA SER A 42 -12.10 14.81 16.90
C SER A 42 -11.86 13.55 16.06
N ARG A 43 -12.41 12.43 16.52
CA ARG A 43 -12.37 11.09 15.90
C ARG A 43 -13.04 11.11 14.51
N ASP A 44 -12.36 11.70 13.54
CA ASP A 44 -12.87 11.87 12.19
C ASP A 44 -12.52 10.62 11.34
N PRO A 45 -13.51 9.92 10.74
CA PRO A 45 -13.26 8.79 9.86
C PRO A 45 -12.46 9.12 8.60
N MET A 46 -12.13 10.40 8.33
CA MET A 46 -11.34 10.82 7.16
C MET A 46 -10.06 10.01 6.93
N GLY A 47 -9.30 9.66 7.97
CA GLY A 47 -8.07 8.85 7.82
C GLY A 47 -8.35 7.44 7.28
N ILE A 48 -9.50 6.86 7.65
CA ILE A 48 -9.93 5.54 7.16
C ILE A 48 -10.34 5.64 5.69
N ILE A 49 -10.98 6.73 5.28
CA ILE A 49 -11.33 6.97 3.87
C ILE A 49 -10.06 7.04 3.02
N VAL A 50 -9.05 7.79 3.49
CA VAL A 50 -7.73 7.88 2.82
C VAL A 50 -7.10 6.49 2.71
N LEU A 51 -7.08 5.70 3.79
CA LEU A 51 -6.57 4.33 3.76
C LEU A 51 -7.27 3.49 2.68
N VAL A 52 -8.61 3.48 2.65
CA VAL A 52 -9.37 2.67 1.69
C VAL A 52 -9.05 3.10 0.26
N ILE A 53 -8.97 4.40 -0.03
CA ILE A 53 -8.58 4.91 -1.35
C ILE A 53 -7.21 4.35 -1.76
N PHE A 54 -6.23 4.39 -0.86
CA PHE A 54 -4.87 3.89 -1.15
C PHE A 54 -4.81 2.36 -1.32
N ILE A 55 -5.65 1.59 -0.62
CA ILE A 55 -5.81 0.15 -0.87
C ILE A 55 -6.35 -0.08 -2.30
N TYR A 56 -7.35 0.68 -2.74
CA TYR A 56 -7.89 0.57 -4.11
C TYR A 56 -6.93 1.09 -5.18
N LEU A 57 -6.09 2.10 -4.88
CA LEU A 57 -5.03 2.55 -5.79
C LEU A 57 -4.04 1.45 -6.11
N ASN A 58 -3.66 0.62 -5.13
CA ASN A 58 -2.84 -0.57 -5.38
C ASN A 58 -3.49 -1.50 -6.41
N LYS A 59 -4.82 -1.70 -6.33
CA LYS A 59 -5.57 -2.51 -7.32
C LYS A 59 -5.42 -1.99 -8.74
N PHE A 60 -5.39 -0.68 -8.90
CA PHE A 60 -5.33 -0.02 -10.20
C PHE A 60 -3.90 0.08 -10.75
N LEU A 61 -2.90 0.25 -9.87
CA LEU A 61 -1.51 0.38 -10.29
C LEU A 61 -0.85 -0.97 -10.62
N MET A 62 -1.16 -2.04 -9.88
CA MET A 62 -0.49 -3.34 -10.09
C MET A 62 -0.59 -3.90 -11.53
N PRO A 63 -1.76 -3.82 -12.21
CA PRO A 63 -1.84 -4.21 -13.62
C PRO A 63 -0.90 -3.44 -14.56
N ARG A 64 -0.53 -2.19 -14.22
CA ARG A 64 0.43 -1.40 -15.02
C ARG A 64 1.87 -1.93 -14.93
N PHE A 65 2.17 -2.71 -13.90
CA PHE A 65 3.46 -3.38 -13.73
C PHE A 65 3.43 -4.84 -14.25
N GLY A 66 2.39 -5.24 -14.99
CA GLY A 66 2.25 -6.61 -15.49
C GLY A 66 1.98 -7.64 -14.40
N ILE A 67 1.43 -7.19 -13.26
CA ILE A 67 1.05 -8.02 -12.13
C ILE A 67 -0.45 -8.26 -12.18
N GLU A 68 -0.83 -9.52 -12.41
CA GLU A 68 -2.21 -9.96 -12.30
C GLU A 68 -2.54 -10.25 -10.83
N LEU A 69 -3.49 -9.50 -10.29
CA LEU A 69 -3.93 -9.66 -8.91
C LEU A 69 -4.91 -10.81 -8.79
N GLN A 70 -4.51 -11.86 -8.07
CA GLN A 70 -5.46 -12.89 -7.67
C GLN A 70 -6.27 -12.39 -6.48
N SER A 71 -7.53 -12.82 -6.35
CA SER A 71 -8.41 -12.38 -5.25
C SER A 71 -7.83 -12.65 -3.86
N LYS A 72 -6.96 -13.66 -3.72
CA LYS A 72 -6.24 -13.99 -2.48
C LYS A 72 -5.14 -12.97 -2.13
N ASP A 73 -4.54 -12.32 -3.12
CA ASP A 73 -3.45 -11.34 -2.90
C ASP A 73 -3.99 -10.05 -2.28
N TRP A 74 -5.28 -9.80 -2.47
CA TRP A 74 -5.98 -8.62 -1.97
C TRP A 74 -5.85 -8.45 -0.45
N ALA A 75 -5.97 -9.54 0.30
CA ALA A 75 -5.84 -9.50 1.76
C ALA A 75 -4.44 -9.07 2.19
N GLY A 76 -3.40 -9.55 1.50
CA GLY A 76 -2.01 -9.17 1.77
C GLY A 76 -1.76 -7.69 1.48
N ILE A 77 -2.25 -7.18 0.35
CA ILE A 77 -2.13 -5.78 -0.04
C ILE A 77 -2.84 -4.87 0.95
N ALA A 78 -4.09 -5.21 1.30
CA ALA A 78 -4.87 -4.46 2.28
C ALA A 78 -4.17 -4.45 3.65
N PHE A 79 -3.66 -5.61 4.09
CA PHE A 79 -2.95 -5.74 5.36
C PHE A 79 -1.65 -4.92 5.38
N MET A 80 -0.78 -5.05 4.38
CA MET A 80 0.47 -4.29 4.31
C MET A 80 0.23 -2.78 4.28
N THR A 81 -0.71 -2.33 3.45
CA THR A 81 -1.08 -0.91 3.37
C THR A 81 -1.62 -0.41 4.71
N PHE A 82 -2.51 -1.18 5.35
CA PHE A 82 -3.10 -0.86 6.65
C PHE A 82 -2.05 -0.76 7.76
N THR A 83 -1.17 -1.75 7.87
CA THR A 83 -0.15 -1.78 8.93
C THR A 83 0.79 -0.60 8.81
N THR A 84 1.29 -0.30 7.61
CA THR A 84 2.21 0.82 7.40
C THR A 84 1.51 2.18 7.52
N TRP A 85 0.26 2.30 7.08
CA TRP A 85 -0.58 3.48 7.33
C TRP A 85 -0.74 3.74 8.82
N TYR A 86 -1.10 2.71 9.60
CA TYR A 86 -1.33 2.84 11.03
C TYR A 86 -0.06 3.24 11.78
N ILE A 87 1.07 2.58 11.48
CA ILE A 87 2.37 2.92 12.07
C ILE A 87 2.74 4.37 11.75
N THR A 88 2.63 4.76 10.48
CA THR A 88 3.01 6.11 10.05
C THR A 88 2.14 7.16 10.73
N TRP A 89 0.81 7.00 10.66
CA TRP A 89 -0.14 7.93 11.25
C TRP A 89 0.05 8.08 12.77
N THR A 90 0.20 6.96 13.50
CA THR A 90 0.42 7.00 14.96
C THR A 90 1.77 7.57 15.36
N LEU A 91 2.83 7.34 14.57
CA LEU A 91 4.14 7.94 14.78
C LEU A 91 4.06 9.47 14.67
N PHE A 92 3.44 10.00 13.63
CA PHE A 92 3.27 11.44 13.45
C PHE A 92 2.37 12.10 14.51
N LEU A 93 1.36 11.38 15.02
CA LEU A 93 0.54 11.87 16.14
C LEU A 93 1.29 11.98 17.47
N ASN A 94 2.39 11.24 17.62
CA ASN A 94 3.23 11.20 18.82
C ASN A 94 4.53 12.01 18.71
N LEU A 95 4.74 12.68 17.57
CA LEU A 95 5.86 13.58 17.33
C LEU A 95 5.54 14.99 17.85
#